data_AF-A0AAW1P3V4-F1
#
_entry.id   AF-A0AAW1P3V4-F1
#
_cell.length_a   1.000
_cell.length_b   1.000
_cell.length_c   1.000
_cell.angle_alpha   90.00
_cell.angle_beta   90.00
_cell.angle_gamma   90.00
#
_symmetry.space_group_name_H-M   'P 1'
#
loop_
_entity.id
_entity.type
_entity.pdbx_description
1 polymer ?
#
loop_
_entity_poly.entity_id
_entity_poly.type
_entity_poly.pdbx_seq_one_letter_code
_entity_poly.pdbx_strand_id
1 'polypeptide(L)'
;MMPPLKLRALQTHETGWDPASVKVAINARLDARIVPSAASPDGARLDYAHIVVLDDFFGEDERVALLGFLTAPDWDHSRGPPADKWERATADGAGLPRSWGLKDSVLRQLAAGQPDAAMREVHSRLAKLYPDVDIAHMPSDAIQGRWMDQDIPAHAGTVVNGSVDAATAPAIQRATPQQPGKPANSRLAAVQ
;
A
#
# COMPACT_ATOMS: atom_id res chain seq x y z
N MET A 1 -18.86 -10.61 25.84
CA MET A 1 -17.72 -11.33 25.22
C MET A 1 -17.90 -11.24 23.72
N MET A 2 -17.03 -10.52 23.01
CA MET A 2 -17.17 -10.36 21.56
C MET A 2 -16.80 -11.67 20.84
N PRO A 3 -17.48 -12.02 19.74
CA PRO A 3 -17.14 -13.19 18.96
C PRO A 3 -15.72 -13.04 18.34
N PRO A 4 -14.93 -14.12 18.28
CA PRO A 4 -13.62 -14.08 17.64
C PRO A 4 -13.75 -13.75 16.15
N LEU A 5 -12.74 -13.06 15.59
CA LEU A 5 -12.67 -12.85 14.15
C LEU A 5 -12.58 -14.20 13.45
N LYS A 6 -13.49 -14.46 12.52
CA LYS A 6 -13.45 -15.64 11.67
C LYS A 6 -12.58 -15.33 10.45
N LEU A 7 -11.27 -15.25 10.66
CA LEU A 7 -10.31 -15.08 9.57
C LEU A 7 -10.16 -16.40 8.82
N ARG A 8 -10.10 -16.31 7.49
CA ARG A 8 -9.80 -17.44 6.60
C ARG A 8 -8.44 -17.21 5.97
N ALA A 9 -7.52 -18.14 6.18
CA ALA A 9 -6.21 -18.10 5.54
C ALA A 9 -6.35 -18.02 4.01
N LEU A 10 -5.44 -17.27 3.39
CA LEU A 10 -5.40 -17.13 1.94
C LEU A 10 -5.15 -18.50 1.29
N GLN A 11 -5.83 -18.76 0.18
CA GLN A 11 -5.60 -19.98 -0.59
C GLN A 11 -4.30 -19.85 -1.38
N THR A 12 -3.48 -20.90 -1.34
CA THR A 12 -2.16 -20.96 -1.97
C THR A 12 -2.04 -22.18 -2.91
N HIS A 13 -0.89 -22.28 -3.58
CA HIS A 13 -0.43 -23.45 -4.31
C HIS A 13 1.11 -23.50 -4.26
N GLU A 14 1.66 -24.59 -4.79
CA GLU A 14 3.10 -24.64 -5.05
C GLU A 14 3.46 -23.66 -6.16
N THR A 15 4.30 -22.67 -5.82
CA THR A 15 4.85 -21.68 -6.75
C THR A 15 6.34 -21.93 -6.95
N GLY A 16 6.84 -21.69 -8.17
CA GLY A 16 8.27 -21.71 -8.48
C GLY A 16 9.02 -20.47 -7.99
N TRP A 17 8.32 -19.46 -7.46
CA TRP A 17 8.93 -18.23 -6.98
C TRP A 17 9.77 -18.46 -5.70
N ASP A 18 10.88 -17.74 -5.60
CA ASP A 18 11.85 -17.79 -4.49
C ASP A 18 11.95 -16.42 -3.82
N PRO A 19 11.74 -16.28 -2.49
CA PRO A 19 11.96 -15.04 -1.76
C PRO A 19 13.33 -14.40 -1.97
N ALA A 20 14.38 -15.21 -2.20
CA ALA A 20 15.72 -14.69 -2.46
C ALA A 20 15.84 -13.93 -3.80
N SER A 21 14.87 -14.11 -4.70
CA SER A 21 14.81 -13.40 -5.99
C SER A 21 14.20 -12.00 -5.90
N VAL A 22 13.64 -11.62 -4.74
CA VAL A 22 12.93 -10.35 -4.57
C VAL A 22 13.88 -9.15 -4.67
N LYS A 23 13.43 -8.09 -5.33
CA LYS A 23 14.14 -6.82 -5.41
C LYS A 23 13.42 -5.78 -4.57
N VAL A 24 14.11 -5.25 -3.56
CA VAL A 24 13.57 -4.18 -2.72
C VAL A 24 13.92 -2.84 -3.36
N ALA A 25 12.94 -2.18 -3.96
CA ALA A 25 13.10 -0.87 -4.59
C ALA A 25 13.10 0.27 -3.57
N ILE A 26 12.26 0.16 -2.54
CA ILE A 26 12.13 1.13 -1.46
C ILE A 26 12.04 0.40 -0.14
N ASN A 27 12.77 0.89 0.87
CA ASN A 27 12.63 0.52 2.27
C ASN A 27 12.79 1.79 3.11
N ALA A 28 11.67 2.38 3.52
CA ALA A 28 11.63 3.70 4.13
C ALA A 28 10.77 3.76 5.39
N ARG A 29 11.09 4.71 6.26
CA ARG A 29 10.26 5.12 7.40
C ARG A 29 9.71 6.52 7.14
N LEU A 30 8.42 6.70 7.39
CA LEU A 30 7.68 7.94 7.14
C LEU A 30 6.87 8.33 8.38
N ASP A 31 6.39 9.57 8.39
CA ASP A 31 5.36 10.07 9.30
C ASP A 31 5.62 9.81 10.79
N ALA A 32 6.81 10.20 11.26
CA ALA A 32 7.17 10.12 12.67
C ALA A 32 6.16 10.91 13.53
N ARG A 33 5.41 10.23 14.40
CA ARG A 33 4.44 10.86 15.31
C ARG A 33 4.63 10.36 16.74
N ILE A 34 4.58 11.28 17.70
CA ILE A 34 4.55 10.92 19.11
C ILE A 34 3.15 10.38 19.42
N VAL A 35 3.07 9.12 19.84
CA VAL A 35 1.83 8.44 20.22
C VAL A 35 1.90 7.99 21.68
N PRO A 36 0.77 7.98 22.41
CA PRO A 36 0.73 7.42 23.76
C PRO A 36 1.21 5.97 23.77
N SER A 37 2.01 5.61 24.78
CA SER A 37 2.52 4.25 24.94
C SER A 37 2.76 3.95 26.41
N ALA A 38 1.92 3.05 26.96
CA ALA A 38 2.07 2.57 28.33
C ALA A 38 3.38 1.80 28.57
N ALA A 39 4.03 1.31 27.50
CA ALA A 39 5.32 0.63 27.56
C ALA A 39 6.53 1.59 27.57
N SER A 40 6.32 2.90 27.39
CA SER A 40 7.39 3.90 27.40
C SER A 40 7.48 4.59 28.76
N PRO A 41 8.67 4.81 29.35
CA PRO A 41 8.84 5.53 30.61
C PRO A 41 8.24 6.94 30.58
N ASP A 42 8.30 7.62 29.43
CA ASP A 42 7.80 8.98 29.25
C ASP A 42 6.31 9.02 28.87
N GLY A 43 5.62 7.87 28.92
CA GLY A 43 4.21 7.73 28.57
C GLY A 43 3.90 7.85 27.07
N ALA A 44 4.91 8.09 26.24
CA ALA A 44 4.77 8.22 24.79
C ALA A 44 5.96 7.60 24.04
N ARG A 45 5.73 7.18 22.80
CA ARG A 45 6.77 6.67 21.88
C ARG A 45 6.67 7.36 20.53
N LEU A 46 7.77 7.38 19.80
CA LEU A 46 7.74 7.75 18.39
C LEU A 46 7.25 6.56 17.57
N ASP A 47 6.21 6.77 16.77
CA ASP A 47 5.64 5.81 15.84
C ASP A 47 5.97 6.23 14.42
N TYR A 48 6.33 5.27 13.58
CA TYR A 48 6.67 5.49 12.17
C TYR A 48 5.80 4.60 11.29
N ALA A 49 5.36 5.12 10.16
CA ALA A 49 4.91 4.29 9.06
C ALA A 49 6.14 3.64 8.40
N HIS A 50 6.06 2.35 8.10
CA HIS A 50 7.09 1.62 7.37
C HIS A 50 6.58 1.24 5.99
N ILE A 51 7.32 1.60 4.94
CA ILE A 51 6.98 1.26 3.56
C ILE A 51 8.10 0.41 2.97
N VAL A 52 7.71 -0.72 2.39
CA VAL A 52 8.58 -1.56 1.58
C VAL A 52 7.93 -1.72 0.20
N VAL A 53 8.70 -1.46 -0.86
CA VAL A 53 8.28 -1.70 -2.25
C VAL A 53 9.13 -2.82 -2.83
N LEU A 54 8.44 -3.85 -3.31
CA LEU A 54 9.04 -5.04 -3.92
C LEU A 54 8.78 -4.97 -5.42
N ASP A 55 9.84 -4.80 -6.22
CA ASP A 55 9.74 -4.82 -7.67
C ASP A 55 9.45 -6.24 -8.17
N ASP A 56 8.62 -6.33 -9.21
CA ASP A 56 8.28 -7.57 -9.90
C ASP A 56 7.80 -8.69 -8.96
N PHE A 57 7.09 -8.32 -7.88
CA PHE A 57 6.62 -9.29 -6.89
C PHE A 57 5.70 -10.35 -7.51
N PHE A 58 4.91 -9.99 -8.51
CA PHE A 58 4.18 -10.90 -9.40
C PHE A 58 4.48 -10.54 -10.86
N GLY A 59 4.24 -11.48 -11.78
CA GLY A 59 4.61 -11.35 -13.18
C GLY A 59 3.57 -10.64 -14.05
N GLU A 60 3.89 -10.61 -15.34
CA GLU A 60 3.03 -10.06 -16.40
C GLU A 60 1.66 -10.75 -16.45
N ASP A 61 1.64 -12.08 -16.35
CA ASP A 61 0.42 -12.88 -16.46
C ASP A 61 -0.56 -12.58 -15.32
N GLU A 62 -0.07 -12.51 -14.08
CA GLU A 62 -0.90 -12.11 -12.95
C GLU A 62 -1.37 -10.66 -13.09
N ARG A 63 -0.52 -9.74 -13.56
CA ARG A 63 -0.91 -8.35 -13.78
C ARG A 63 -2.04 -8.24 -14.80
N VAL A 64 -1.92 -8.91 -15.94
CA VAL A 64 -2.94 -8.90 -17.00
C VAL A 64 -4.25 -9.48 -16.50
N ALA A 65 -4.20 -10.62 -15.80
CA ALA A 65 -5.39 -11.26 -15.25
C ALA A 65 -6.09 -10.39 -14.20
N LEU A 66 -5.33 -9.83 -13.25
CA LEU A 66 -5.87 -8.94 -12.22
C LEU A 66 -6.43 -7.66 -12.84
N LEU A 67 -5.69 -7.02 -13.75
CA LEU A 67 -6.15 -5.79 -14.39
C LEU A 67 -7.39 -6.03 -15.24
N GLY A 68 -7.41 -7.08 -16.06
CA GLY A 68 -8.60 -7.45 -16.86
C GLY A 68 -9.81 -7.80 -15.98
N PHE A 69 -9.58 -8.42 -14.82
CA PHE A 69 -10.63 -8.64 -13.84
C PHE A 69 -11.14 -7.31 -13.23
N LEU A 70 -10.26 -6.37 -12.88
CA LEU A 70 -10.66 -5.09 -12.28
C LEU A 70 -11.27 -4.11 -13.30
N THR A 71 -10.89 -4.19 -14.57
CA THR A 71 -11.41 -3.34 -15.63
C THR A 71 -12.20 -4.17 -16.65
N ALA A 72 -11.55 -4.59 -17.73
CA ALA A 72 -11.98 -5.54 -18.73
C ALA A 72 -10.74 -5.90 -19.58
N PRO A 73 -10.72 -7.03 -20.29
CA PRO A 73 -9.72 -7.26 -21.33
C PRO A 73 -9.67 -6.06 -22.30
N ASP A 74 -8.46 -5.59 -22.61
CA ASP A 74 -8.21 -4.48 -23.54
C ASP A 74 -8.93 -3.16 -23.21
N TRP A 75 -9.23 -2.92 -21.93
CA TRP A 75 -9.91 -1.70 -21.50
C TRP A 75 -9.09 -0.44 -21.83
N ASP A 76 -9.71 0.55 -22.48
CA ASP A 76 -9.11 1.86 -22.69
C ASP A 76 -9.07 2.65 -21.37
N HIS A 77 -7.91 2.58 -20.69
CA HIS A 77 -7.68 3.24 -19.41
C HIS A 77 -7.74 4.77 -19.46
N SER A 78 -7.73 5.40 -20.64
CA SER A 78 -7.90 6.85 -20.77
C SER A 78 -9.32 7.31 -20.44
N ARG A 79 -10.30 6.41 -20.51
CA ARG A 79 -11.73 6.68 -20.24
C ARG A 79 -12.10 6.64 -18.76
N GLY A 80 -11.13 6.35 -17.89
CA GLY A 80 -11.36 6.08 -16.49
C GLY A 80 -11.81 4.64 -16.23
N PRO A 81 -12.12 4.29 -14.98
CA PRO A 81 -12.48 2.92 -14.61
C PRO A 81 -13.90 2.55 -15.09
N PRO A 82 -14.17 1.27 -15.38
CA PRO A 82 -15.46 0.86 -15.88
C PRO A 82 -16.54 0.88 -14.79
N ALA A 83 -17.68 1.47 -15.12
CA ALA A 83 -18.75 1.79 -14.17
C ALA A 83 -19.52 0.57 -13.66
N ASP A 84 -19.36 -0.62 -14.25
CA ASP A 84 -19.93 -1.87 -13.75
C ASP A 84 -19.17 -2.38 -12.52
N LYS A 85 -17.85 -2.14 -12.45
CA LYS A 85 -16.95 -2.61 -11.38
C LYS A 85 -16.53 -1.54 -10.39
N TRP A 86 -16.52 -0.27 -10.82
CA TRP A 86 -16.07 0.85 -10.02
C TRP A 86 -17.19 1.86 -9.78
N GLU A 87 -17.08 2.59 -8.68
CA GLU A 87 -17.98 3.67 -8.33
C GLU A 87 -17.23 4.84 -7.71
N ARG A 88 -17.72 6.07 -7.93
CA ARG A 88 -17.17 7.28 -7.34
C ARG A 88 -17.90 7.65 -6.05
N ALA A 89 -17.95 6.70 -5.13
CA ALA A 89 -18.66 6.80 -3.86
C ALA A 89 -17.72 6.79 -2.63
N THR A 90 -16.48 6.32 -2.80
CA THR A 90 -15.47 6.22 -1.74
C THR A 90 -14.92 7.60 -1.37
N ALA A 91 -14.49 7.80 -0.13
CA ALA A 91 -13.78 9.01 0.29
C ALA A 91 -12.67 8.61 1.27
N ASP A 92 -11.48 9.18 1.10
CA ASP A 92 -10.31 8.86 1.92
C ASP A 92 -10.35 9.57 3.29
N GLY A 93 -11.40 10.35 3.56
CA GLY A 93 -11.61 11.05 4.82
C GLY A 93 -12.96 11.78 4.86
N ALA A 94 -13.40 12.10 6.08
CA ALA A 94 -14.64 12.86 6.29
C ALA A 94 -14.55 14.24 5.64
N GLY A 95 -15.55 14.60 4.82
CA GLY A 95 -15.62 15.90 4.13
C GLY A 95 -14.70 16.04 2.91
N LEU A 96 -13.94 15.01 2.54
CA LEU A 96 -13.11 15.03 1.34
C LEU A 96 -13.91 14.67 0.07
N PRO A 97 -13.45 15.09 -1.13
CA PRO A 97 -14.09 14.71 -2.38
C PRO A 97 -14.15 13.20 -2.56
N ARG A 98 -15.24 12.74 -3.20
CA ARG A 98 -15.37 11.31 -3.52
C ARG A 98 -14.33 10.87 -4.56
N SER A 99 -13.63 9.80 -4.24
CA SER A 99 -12.68 9.08 -5.07
C SER A 99 -13.32 7.83 -5.68
N TRP A 100 -12.60 7.18 -6.60
CA TRP A 100 -13.00 5.92 -7.20
C TRP A 100 -12.64 4.76 -6.28
N GLY A 101 -13.59 3.87 -6.06
CA GLY A 101 -13.37 2.58 -5.39
C GLY A 101 -14.04 1.45 -6.15
N LEU A 102 -13.59 0.23 -5.86
CA LEU A 102 -14.26 -0.98 -6.33
C LEU A 102 -15.60 -1.11 -5.61
N LYS A 103 -16.61 -1.56 -6.35
CA LYS A 103 -17.90 -1.92 -5.75
C LYS A 103 -17.77 -3.13 -4.83
N ASP A 104 -18.64 -3.20 -3.83
CA ASP A 104 -18.72 -4.32 -2.88
C ASP A 104 -18.87 -5.70 -3.55
N SER A 105 -19.55 -5.78 -4.69
CA SER A 105 -19.69 -7.02 -5.46
C SER A 105 -18.34 -7.52 -5.98
N VAL A 106 -17.46 -6.62 -6.40
CA VAL A 106 -16.11 -6.93 -6.91
C VAL A 106 -15.17 -7.23 -5.76
N LEU A 107 -15.23 -6.45 -4.68
CA LEU A 107 -14.44 -6.71 -3.46
C LEU A 107 -14.74 -8.10 -2.86
N ARG A 108 -16.01 -8.52 -2.85
CA ARG A 108 -16.40 -9.88 -2.41
C ARG A 108 -15.85 -10.97 -3.32
N GLN A 109 -15.75 -10.72 -4.63
CA GLN A 109 -15.15 -11.66 -5.57
C GLN A 109 -13.63 -11.77 -5.35
N LEU A 110 -12.93 -10.65 -5.16
CA LEU A 110 -11.50 -10.64 -4.79
C LEU A 110 -11.27 -11.41 -3.48
N ALA A 111 -12.08 -11.15 -2.45
CA ALA A 111 -11.98 -11.84 -1.17
C ALA A 111 -12.30 -13.34 -1.27
N ALA A 112 -13.09 -13.75 -2.27
CA ALA A 112 -13.33 -15.14 -2.61
C ALA A 112 -12.22 -15.76 -3.50
N GLY A 113 -11.16 -15.00 -3.79
CA GLY A 113 -9.98 -15.45 -4.53
C GLY A 113 -10.05 -15.23 -6.04
N GLN A 114 -11.00 -14.46 -6.58
CA GLN A 114 -11.08 -14.24 -8.03
C GLN A 114 -10.15 -13.09 -8.49
N PRO A 115 -9.50 -13.20 -9.66
CA PRO A 115 -9.38 -14.39 -10.51
C PRO A 115 -8.46 -15.44 -9.86
N ASP A 116 -8.91 -16.70 -9.83
CA ASP A 116 -8.32 -17.78 -9.01
C ASP A 116 -6.80 -17.93 -9.18
N ALA A 117 -6.33 -18.11 -10.41
CA ALA A 117 -4.92 -18.39 -10.67
C ALA A 117 -4.00 -17.23 -10.22
N ALA A 118 -4.33 -16.00 -10.61
CA ALA A 118 -3.47 -14.84 -10.30
C ALA A 118 -3.49 -14.48 -8.82
N MET A 119 -4.66 -14.53 -8.18
CA MET A 119 -4.77 -14.30 -6.74
C MET A 119 -4.00 -15.37 -5.96
N ARG A 120 -4.13 -16.65 -6.33
CA ARG A 120 -3.42 -17.74 -5.67
C ARG A 120 -1.91 -17.64 -5.85
N GLU A 121 -1.40 -17.18 -6.99
CA GLU A 121 0.03 -16.95 -7.17
C GLU A 121 0.53 -15.84 -6.23
N VAL A 122 -0.15 -14.68 -6.19
CA VAL A 122 0.19 -13.58 -5.26
C VAL A 122 0.15 -14.05 -3.80
N HIS A 123 -0.89 -14.80 -3.41
CA HIS A 123 -1.00 -15.36 -2.07
C HIS A 123 0.13 -16.34 -1.75
N SER A 124 0.53 -17.18 -2.71
CA SER A 124 1.58 -18.18 -2.52
C SER A 124 2.96 -17.52 -2.35
N ARG A 125 3.23 -16.45 -3.09
CA ARG A 125 4.45 -15.65 -2.90
C ARG A 125 4.46 -14.94 -1.54
N LEU A 126 3.33 -14.38 -1.11
CA LEU A 126 3.21 -13.77 0.21
C LEU A 126 3.45 -14.79 1.34
N ALA A 127 2.86 -15.98 1.23
CA ALA A 127 3.06 -17.07 2.19
C ALA A 127 4.52 -17.54 2.24
N LYS A 128 5.22 -17.59 1.09
CA LYS A 128 6.66 -17.90 1.06
C LYS A 128 7.52 -16.77 1.63
N LEU A 129 7.16 -15.51 1.40
CA LEU A 129 7.90 -14.35 1.92
C LEU A 129 7.81 -14.24 3.44
N TYR A 130 6.68 -14.68 4.02
CA TYR A 130 6.43 -14.66 5.45
C TYR A 130 6.02 -16.07 5.95
N PRO A 131 6.96 -17.01 6.06
CA PRO A 131 6.64 -18.41 6.38
C PRO A 131 6.08 -18.61 7.80
N ASP A 132 6.35 -17.65 8.70
CA ASP A 132 5.96 -17.74 10.11
C ASP A 132 4.64 -16.99 10.43
N VAL A 133 3.90 -16.55 9.41
CA VAL A 133 2.66 -15.77 9.62
C VAL A 133 1.48 -16.35 8.84
N ASP A 134 0.31 -16.33 9.47
CA ASP A 134 -0.95 -16.59 8.80
C ASP A 134 -1.44 -15.30 8.13
N ILE A 135 -1.63 -15.34 6.81
CA ILE A 135 -2.15 -14.21 6.03
C ILE A 135 -3.62 -14.49 5.71
N ALA A 136 -4.48 -13.49 5.90
CA ALA A 136 -5.91 -13.56 5.63
C ALA A 136 -6.45 -12.22 5.11
N HIS A 137 -7.53 -12.24 4.33
CA HIS A 137 -8.28 -11.03 4.04
C HIS A 137 -9.01 -10.55 5.29
N MET A 138 -9.00 -9.24 5.52
CA MET A 138 -9.74 -8.59 6.61
C MET A 138 -10.76 -7.61 6.02
N PRO A 139 -12.06 -7.98 5.97
CA PRO A 139 -13.07 -7.12 5.39
C PRO A 139 -13.36 -5.92 6.32
N SER A 140 -13.72 -4.77 5.73
CA SER A 140 -13.81 -3.49 6.43
C SER A 140 -14.83 -3.49 7.58
N ASP A 141 -15.96 -4.18 7.40
CA ASP A 141 -17.00 -4.36 8.42
C ASP A 141 -16.48 -5.06 9.68
N ALA A 142 -15.57 -6.03 9.51
CA ALA A 142 -14.91 -6.72 10.62
C ALA A 142 -13.91 -5.82 11.39
N ILE A 143 -13.39 -4.77 10.74
CA ILE A 143 -12.52 -3.76 11.37
C ILE A 143 -13.38 -2.72 12.08
N GLN A 144 -14.34 -2.11 11.39
CA GLN A 144 -15.13 -1.00 11.90
C GLN A 144 -15.95 -1.39 13.13
N GLY A 145 -16.51 -2.61 13.17
CA GLY A 145 -17.19 -3.13 14.34
C GLY A 145 -16.31 -3.26 15.60
N ARG A 146 -14.98 -3.31 15.45
CA ARG A 146 -14.03 -3.33 16.58
C ARG A 146 -13.63 -1.95 17.08
N TRP A 147 -13.71 -0.92 16.23
CA TRP A 147 -13.27 0.44 16.54
C TRP A 147 -14.39 1.28 17.15
N MET A 148 -15.67 0.97 16.87
CA MET A 148 -16.81 1.65 17.49
C MET A 148 -17.16 1.15 18.90
N ASP A 149 -16.71 -0.05 19.28
CA ASP A 149 -16.96 -0.65 20.61
C ASP A 149 -15.87 -0.32 21.66
N GLN A 150 -14.81 0.39 21.24
CA GLN A 150 -13.89 1.02 22.17
C GLN A 150 -14.35 2.45 22.40
N ASP A 151 -15.01 2.70 23.53
CA ASP A 151 -15.19 4.04 24.08
C ASP A 151 -13.79 4.67 24.26
N ILE A 152 -13.27 5.31 23.22
CA ILE A 152 -12.14 6.22 23.36
C ILE A 152 -12.74 7.45 24.05
N PRO A 153 -12.41 7.73 25.32
CA PRO A 153 -12.89 8.95 25.95
C PRO A 153 -12.39 10.10 25.10
N ALA A 154 -13.30 10.97 24.67
CA ALA A 154 -12.97 12.23 24.04
C ALA A 154 -12.19 13.09 25.05
N HIS A 155 -10.88 12.86 25.18
CA HIS A 155 -10.00 13.81 25.81
C HIS A 155 -9.85 14.97 24.85
N ALA A 156 -10.67 16.00 25.11
CA ALA A 156 -10.50 17.35 24.63
C ALA A 156 -9.12 17.87 25.04
N GLY A 157 -8.08 17.44 24.35
CA GLY A 157 -6.77 18.05 24.36
C GLY A 157 -6.82 19.26 23.45
N THR A 158 -7.09 20.43 24.02
CA THR A 158 -6.82 21.72 23.39
C THR A 158 -5.39 21.69 22.86
N VAL A 159 -5.23 21.71 21.53
CA VAL A 159 -3.93 21.94 20.90
C VAL A 159 -3.56 23.38 21.21
N VAL A 160 -2.77 23.57 22.27
CA VAL A 160 -2.09 24.84 22.49
C VAL A 160 -0.93 24.86 21.50
N ASN A 161 -1.02 25.71 20.47
CA ASN A 161 0.10 26.02 19.59
C ASN A 161 1.17 26.74 20.43
N GLY A 162 1.96 25.96 21.17
CA GLY A 162 3.16 26.43 21.84
C GLY A 162 4.28 26.49 20.81
N SER A 163 4.47 27.67 20.22
CA SER A 163 5.74 28.07 19.60
C SER A 163 6.85 27.80 20.61
N VAL A 164 7.70 26.82 20.33
CA VAL A 164 9.00 26.66 21.00
C VAL A 164 10.09 26.98 20.01
N ASP A 165 10.90 27.94 20.42
CA ASP A 165 11.88 28.67 19.63
C ASP A 165 12.88 27.78 18.91
N ALA A 166 13.27 28.28 17.73
CA ALA A 166 14.30 27.73 16.88
C ALA A 166 15.66 27.68 17.61
N ALA A 167 16.10 26.46 17.94
CA ALA A 167 17.51 26.17 18.18
C ALA A 167 18.12 25.57 16.91
N THR A 168 18.73 26.46 16.12
CA THR A 168 19.79 26.29 15.13
C THR A 168 20.20 24.86 14.72
N ALA A 169 19.64 24.36 13.62
CA ALA A 169 20.23 23.27 12.85
C ALA A 169 21.10 23.84 11.70
N PRO A 170 22.28 23.24 11.39
CA PRO A 170 23.18 23.77 10.37
C PRO A 170 22.58 23.66 8.97
N ALA A 171 22.77 24.72 8.17
CA ALA A 171 22.22 24.86 6.82
C ALA A 171 22.74 23.77 5.86
N ILE A 172 21.82 22.96 5.32
CA ILE A 172 22.11 22.10 4.17
C ILE A 172 22.07 22.97 2.92
N GLN A 173 23.22 23.17 2.29
CA GLN A 173 23.33 23.82 0.99
C GLN A 173 22.62 22.96 -0.07
N ARG A 174 21.60 23.54 -0.72
CA ARG A 174 20.94 22.94 -1.89
C ARG A 174 21.89 22.92 -3.07
N ALA A 175 22.30 21.73 -3.52
CA ALA A 175 22.97 21.56 -4.80
C ALA A 175 22.01 21.91 -5.94
N THR A 176 22.44 22.77 -6.85
CA THR A 176 21.71 23.17 -8.06
C THR A 176 21.64 22.00 -9.05
N PRO A 177 20.51 21.73 -9.72
CA PRO A 177 20.43 20.67 -10.72
C PRO A 177 21.33 20.96 -11.93
N GLN A 178 22.26 20.05 -12.26
CA GLN A 178 22.99 20.06 -13.52
C GLN A 178 22.03 19.74 -14.68
N GLN A 179 22.04 20.57 -15.72
CA GLN A 179 21.32 20.30 -16.97
C GLN A 179 22.00 19.14 -17.74
N PRO A 180 21.22 18.26 -18.40
CA PRO A 180 21.76 17.21 -19.26
C PRO A 180 22.39 17.80 -20.53
N GLY A 181 23.64 17.41 -20.79
CA GLY A 181 24.42 17.81 -21.96
C GLY A 181 23.86 17.27 -23.28
N LYS A 182 23.94 18.09 -24.32
CA LYS A 182 23.61 17.76 -25.72
C LYS A 182 24.50 16.60 -26.23
N PRO A 183 23.98 15.71 -27.11
CA PRO A 183 24.79 14.66 -27.71
C PRO A 183 25.79 15.23 -28.71
N ALA A 184 27.05 14.80 -28.59
CA ALA A 184 28.12 15.10 -29.53
C ALA A 184 28.00 14.21 -30.78
N ASN A 185 27.85 14.84 -31.94
CA ASN A 185 28.00 14.22 -33.25
C ASN A 185 29.39 13.59 -33.38
N SER A 186 29.47 12.27 -33.51
CA SER A 186 30.69 11.57 -33.92
C SER A 186 30.50 10.95 -35.30
N ARG A 187 31.37 11.43 -36.20
CA ARG A 187 31.52 11.05 -37.61
C ARG A 187 31.81 9.56 -37.74
N LEU A 188 31.06 8.87 -38.59
CA LEU A 188 31.48 7.61 -39.21
C LEU A 188 32.52 7.94 -40.29
N ALA A 189 33.77 7.56 -40.04
CA ALA A 189 34.80 7.45 -41.06
C ALA A 189 34.65 6.09 -41.75
N ALA A 190 34.59 6.10 -43.08
CA ALA A 190 34.72 4.93 -43.93
C ALA A 190 36.19 4.49 -43.97
N VAL A 191 36.47 3.19 -43.83
CA VAL A 191 37.65 2.52 -44.40
C VAL A 191 37.30 1.07 -44.73
N GLN A 192 37.35 0.79 -46.05
CA GLN A 192 37.54 -0.47 -46.80
C GLN A 192 36.59 -1.66 -46.59
#